data_AF-A0A433PFA8-F1
#
_entry.id   AF-A0A433PFA8-F1
#
_cell.length_a   1.000
_cell.length_b   1.000
_cell.length_c   1.000
_cell.angle_alpha   90.00
_cell.angle_beta   90.00
_cell.angle_gamma   90.00
#
_symmetry.space_group_name_H-M   'P 1'
#
loop_
_entity.id
_entity.type
_entity.pdbx_description
1 polymer ?
#
loop_
_entity_poly.entity_id
_entity_poly.type
_entity_poly.pdbx_seq_one_letter_code
_entity_poly.pdbx_strand_id
1 'polypeptide(L)'
;MGLFGFGKKIDPNSITGKIEAVVNPKKSAQNPATVDEIAVLVDASETGPEEASKALFKSLKSFKPTKQILALELLTGLADRSEKFRPQLANQTFVDFFYVNATVSWVDVTFKAKIIKAAQHWQNEYKGEESFVPAATLYQNIMSHRR
;
A
#
# COMPACT_ATOMS: atom_id res chain seq x y z
N MET A 1 -12.29 -36.15 -9.74
CA MET A 1 -11.13 -35.26 -9.52
C MET A 1 -11.59 -34.12 -8.62
N GLY A 2 -10.87 -33.89 -7.52
CA GLY A 2 -11.30 -33.07 -6.40
C GLY A 2 -11.53 -31.59 -6.71
N LEU A 3 -12.53 -31.04 -6.01
CA LEU A 3 -12.98 -29.65 -5.99
C LEU A 3 -11.96 -28.75 -5.26
N PHE A 4 -11.43 -27.70 -5.90
CA PHE A 4 -10.74 -26.57 -5.23
C PHE A 4 -10.91 -25.31 -6.10
N GLY A 5 -11.39 -24.16 -5.63
CA GLY A 5 -11.82 -23.80 -4.30
C GLY A 5 -12.84 -22.66 -4.35
N PHE A 6 -13.82 -22.74 -3.44
CA PHE A 6 -14.74 -21.67 -3.15
C PHE A 6 -13.94 -20.42 -2.76
N GLY A 7 -14.08 -19.34 -3.52
CA GLY A 7 -13.61 -18.03 -3.09
C GLY A 7 -14.26 -17.70 -1.75
N LYS A 8 -13.48 -17.76 -0.66
CA LYS A 8 -13.94 -17.37 0.68
C LYS A 8 -14.57 -15.98 0.55
N LYS A 9 -15.86 -15.85 0.85
CA LYS A 9 -16.50 -14.53 0.94
C LYS A 9 -15.74 -13.75 2.00
N ILE A 10 -15.02 -12.72 1.58
CA ILE A 10 -14.34 -11.80 2.49
C ILE A 10 -15.44 -11.01 3.19
N ASP A 11 -15.41 -10.99 4.51
CA ASP A 11 -16.33 -10.19 5.31
C ASP A 11 -16.16 -8.72 4.92
N PRO A 12 -17.19 -8.04 4.39
CA PRO A 12 -17.08 -6.64 3.98
C PRO A 12 -16.70 -5.68 5.11
N ASN A 13 -16.90 -6.09 6.38
CA ASN A 13 -16.55 -5.29 7.55
C ASN A 13 -15.13 -5.58 8.08
N SER A 14 -14.47 -6.63 7.59
CA SER A 14 -13.06 -6.90 7.92
C SER A 14 -12.13 -5.85 7.32
N ILE A 15 -10.92 -5.74 7.88
CA ILE A 15 -9.84 -4.88 7.36
C ILE A 15 -9.60 -5.18 5.88
N THR A 16 -9.44 -6.47 5.55
CA THR A 16 -9.27 -6.92 4.15
C THR A 16 -10.47 -6.50 3.28
N GLY A 17 -11.70 -6.68 3.76
CA GLY A 17 -12.92 -6.34 3.02
C GLY A 17 -13.03 -4.85 2.70
N LYS A 18 -12.74 -4.00 3.67
CA LYS A 18 -12.74 -2.54 3.51
C LYS A 18 -11.63 -2.08 2.57
N ILE A 19 -10.41 -2.60 2.71
CA ILE A 19 -9.30 -2.31 1.79
C ILE A 19 -9.68 -2.72 0.36
N GLU A 20 -10.20 -3.93 0.16
CA GLU A 20 -10.60 -4.40 -1.17
C GLU A 20 -11.74 -3.57 -1.79
N ALA A 21 -12.63 -2.99 -0.97
CA ALA A 21 -13.66 -2.07 -1.43
C ALA A 21 -13.07 -0.72 -1.87
N VAL A 22 -12.18 -0.12 -1.05
CA VAL A 22 -11.53 1.17 -1.35
C VAL A 22 -10.64 1.10 -2.58
N VAL A 23 -9.87 0.02 -2.73
CA VAL A 23 -8.95 -0.14 -3.86
C VAL A 23 -9.64 -0.68 -5.12
N ASN A 24 -10.96 -0.88 -5.09
CA ASN A 24 -11.74 -1.27 -6.26
C ASN A 24 -12.47 -0.04 -6.82
N PRO A 25 -12.10 0.46 -8.02
CA PRO A 25 -12.70 1.66 -8.60
C PRO A 25 -14.22 1.63 -8.70
N LYS A 26 -14.82 0.45 -8.92
CA LYS A 26 -16.28 0.29 -9.01
C LYS A 26 -16.98 0.41 -7.66
N LYS A 27 -16.33 -0.04 -6.58
CA LYS A 27 -16.91 -0.07 -5.22
C LYS A 27 -16.58 1.20 -4.44
N SER A 28 -15.40 1.76 -4.64
CA SER A 28 -14.94 3.01 -4.02
C SER A 28 -15.94 4.15 -4.23
N ALA A 29 -16.55 4.25 -5.41
CA ALA A 29 -17.57 5.26 -5.72
C ALA A 29 -18.90 5.07 -4.97
N GLN A 30 -19.19 3.87 -4.46
CA GLN A 30 -20.48 3.54 -3.84
C GLN A 30 -20.47 3.59 -2.32
N ASN A 31 -19.32 3.29 -1.69
CA ASN A 31 -19.18 3.35 -0.23
C ASN A 31 -17.69 3.45 0.15
N PRO A 32 -17.10 4.65 0.15
CA PRO A 32 -15.69 4.82 0.45
C PRO A 32 -15.49 4.70 1.96
N ALA A 33 -15.04 3.54 2.44
CA ALA A 33 -14.44 3.50 3.77
C ALA A 33 -13.28 4.51 3.78
N THR A 34 -13.25 5.38 4.77
CA THR A 34 -12.20 6.40 4.87
C THR A 34 -10.89 5.76 5.33
N VAL A 35 -9.77 6.43 5.06
CA VAL A 35 -8.47 6.01 5.60
C VAL A 35 -8.53 5.94 7.12
N ASP A 36 -9.22 6.88 7.77
CA ASP A 36 -9.37 6.94 9.23
C ASP A 36 -10.18 5.76 9.77
N GLU A 37 -11.27 5.36 9.11
CA GLU A 37 -12.04 4.17 9.50
C GLU A 37 -11.19 2.89 9.44
N ILE A 38 -10.37 2.75 8.40
CA ILE A 38 -9.51 1.59 8.24
C ILE A 38 -8.38 1.63 9.28
N ALA A 39 -7.79 2.81 9.54
CA ALA A 39 -6.76 3.01 10.55
C ALA A 39 -7.26 2.59 11.94
N VAL A 40 -8.45 3.02 12.34
CA VAL A 40 -9.07 2.62 13.62
C VAL A 40 -9.21 1.10 13.73
N LEU A 41 -9.67 0.42 12.67
CA LEU A 41 -9.81 -1.03 12.67
C LEU A 41 -8.46 -1.75 12.74
N VAL A 42 -7.45 -1.21 12.05
CA VAL A 42 -6.08 -1.73 12.09
C VAL A 42 -5.49 -1.59 13.49
N ASP A 43 -5.64 -0.43 14.13
CA ASP A 43 -5.10 -0.19 15.46
C ASP A 43 -5.86 -0.96 16.55
N ALA A 44 -7.13 -1.28 16.34
CA ALA A 44 -7.95 -2.07 17.26
C ALA A 44 -7.56 -3.56 17.33
N SER A 45 -6.79 -4.08 16.37
CA SER A 45 -6.38 -5.49 16.30
C SER A 45 -4.87 -5.66 16.39
N GLU A 46 -4.40 -6.66 17.13
CA GLU A 46 -2.96 -7.01 17.16
C GLU A 46 -2.44 -7.47 15.79
N THR A 47 -3.26 -8.21 15.05
CA THR A 47 -2.92 -8.70 13.70
C THR A 47 -3.33 -7.73 12.60
N GLY A 48 -3.97 -6.61 12.96
CA GLY A 48 -4.48 -5.61 12.02
C GLY A 48 -3.44 -5.07 11.04
N PRO A 49 -2.23 -4.67 11.51
CA PRO A 49 -1.19 -4.17 10.63
C PRO A 49 -0.74 -5.20 9.58
N GLU A 50 -0.60 -6.46 9.97
CA GLU A 50 -0.20 -7.55 9.09
C GLU A 50 -1.31 -7.88 8.08
N GLU A 51 -2.57 -7.90 8.52
CA GLU A 51 -3.72 -8.10 7.64
C GLU A 51 -3.82 -7.00 6.58
N ALA A 52 -3.73 -5.74 7.00
CA ALA A 52 -3.76 -4.59 6.10
C ALA A 52 -2.60 -4.64 5.09
N SER A 53 -1.39 -4.95 5.57
CA SER A 53 -0.19 -5.08 4.74
C SER A 53 -0.38 -6.13 3.64
N LYS A 54 -0.88 -7.31 3.99
CA LYS A 54 -1.17 -8.39 3.03
C LYS A 54 -2.25 -7.97 2.01
N ALA A 55 -3.33 -7.35 2.46
CA ALA A 55 -4.42 -6.91 1.59
C ALA A 55 -3.99 -5.82 0.59
N LEU A 56 -3.20 -4.85 1.07
CA LEU A 56 -2.61 -3.79 0.24
C LEU A 56 -1.61 -4.36 -0.77
N PHE A 57 -0.69 -5.22 -0.32
CA PHE A 57 0.32 -5.79 -1.20
C PHE A 57 -0.29 -6.66 -2.32
N LYS A 58 -1.33 -7.43 -2.00
CA LYS A 58 -2.13 -8.15 -3.00
C LYS A 58 -2.75 -7.20 -4.03
N SER A 59 -3.18 -6.02 -3.61
CA SER A 59 -3.78 -5.02 -4.50
C SER A 59 -2.75 -4.30 -5.37
N LEU A 60 -1.56 -4.00 -4.82
CA LEU A 60 -0.42 -3.45 -5.54
C LEU A 60 0.11 -4.40 -6.63
N LYS A 61 0.05 -5.71 -6.40
CA LYS A 61 0.41 -6.73 -7.41
C LYS A 61 -0.59 -6.90 -8.56
N SER A 62 -1.69 -6.13 -8.58
CA SER A 62 -2.67 -6.23 -9.67
C SER A 62 -2.13 -5.65 -10.98
N PHE A 63 -2.57 -6.20 -12.12
CA PHE A 63 -2.25 -5.66 -13.45
C PHE A 63 -3.04 -4.39 -13.84
N LYS A 64 -3.70 -3.74 -12.88
CA LYS A 64 -4.59 -2.59 -13.13
C LYS A 64 -4.00 -1.34 -12.49
N PRO A 65 -3.42 -0.40 -13.27
CA PRO A 65 -2.78 0.79 -12.71
C PRO A 65 -3.65 1.57 -11.74
N THR A 66 -4.95 1.74 -12.04
CA THR A 66 -5.89 2.42 -11.14
C THR A 66 -5.98 1.74 -9.76
N LYS A 67 -6.02 0.40 -9.72
CA LYS A 67 -6.07 -0.34 -8.45
C LYS A 67 -4.74 -0.25 -7.69
N GLN A 68 -3.61 -0.27 -8.41
CA GLN A 68 -2.29 -0.10 -7.81
C GLN A 68 -2.13 1.30 -7.21
N ILE A 69 -2.59 2.34 -7.91
CA ILE A 69 -2.56 3.73 -7.43
C ILE A 69 -3.41 3.89 -6.18
N LEU A 70 -4.66 3.40 -6.18
CA LEU A 70 -5.53 3.46 -5.00
C LEU A 70 -4.93 2.70 -3.80
N ALA A 71 -4.30 1.56 -4.04
CA ALA A 71 -3.61 0.81 -2.98
C ALA A 71 -2.39 1.57 -2.44
N LEU A 72 -1.61 2.24 -3.29
CA LEU A 72 -0.48 3.08 -2.86
C LEU A 72 -0.95 4.30 -2.05
N GLU A 73 -2.02 4.96 -2.49
CA GLU A 73 -2.61 6.10 -1.78
C GLU A 73 -3.14 5.68 -0.41
N LEU A 74 -3.85 4.54 -0.33
CA LEU A 74 -4.34 3.99 0.93
C LEU A 74 -3.19 3.56 1.85
N LEU A 75 -2.14 2.92 1.32
CA LEU A 75 -0.96 2.53 2.09
C LEU A 75 -0.27 3.75 2.71
N THR A 76 -0.11 4.82 1.94
CA THR A 76 0.49 6.08 2.43
C THR A 76 -0.38 6.69 3.52
N GLY A 77 -1.69 6.80 3.26
CA GLY A 77 -2.62 7.34 4.25
C GLY A 77 -2.68 6.54 5.55
N LEU A 78 -2.61 5.20 5.49
CA LEU A 78 -2.57 4.37 6.69
C LEU A 78 -1.28 4.55 7.48
N ALA A 79 -0.13 4.73 6.84
CA ALA A 79 1.11 5.01 7.55
C ALA A 79 1.08 6.38 8.27
N ASP A 80 0.42 7.36 7.66
CA ASP A 80 0.23 8.68 8.25
C ASP A 80 -0.78 8.69 9.43
N ARG A 81 -1.74 7.75 9.46
CA ARG A 81 -2.87 7.75 10.40
C ARG A 81 -2.86 6.66 11.47
N SER A 82 -2.26 5.50 11.20
CA SER A 82 -2.23 4.36 12.13
C SER A 82 -0.81 4.16 12.65
N GLU A 83 -0.63 4.30 13.96
CA GLU A 83 0.66 4.10 14.62
C GLU A 83 1.12 2.64 14.53
N LYS A 84 0.18 1.68 14.62
CA LYS A 84 0.54 0.26 14.50
C LYS A 84 0.84 -0.15 13.07
N PHE A 85 0.22 0.50 12.08
CA PHE A 85 0.50 0.22 10.67
C PHE A 85 1.79 0.88 10.20
N ARG A 86 2.13 2.07 10.71
CA ARG A 86 3.27 2.87 10.23
C ARG A 86 4.55 2.05 10.02
N PRO A 87 5.01 1.16 10.94
CA PRO A 87 6.21 0.35 10.72
C PRO A 87 6.17 -0.55 9.48
N GLN A 88 4.98 -0.95 9.01
CA GLN A 88 4.82 -1.74 7.79
C GLN A 88 5.31 -1.00 6.54
N LEU A 89 5.32 0.34 6.55
CA LEU A 89 5.80 1.14 5.44
C LEU A 89 7.28 0.88 5.13
N ALA A 90 8.09 0.66 6.18
CA ALA A 90 9.51 0.39 6.09
C ALA A 90 9.82 -1.10 5.84
N ASN A 91 8.80 -1.95 5.64
CA ASN A 91 9.01 -3.36 5.30
C ASN A 91 9.74 -3.47 3.96
N GLN A 92 10.85 -4.21 3.95
CA GLN A 92 11.69 -4.42 2.76
C GLN A 92 10.88 -4.89 1.54
N THR A 93 9.84 -5.70 1.75
CA THR A 93 8.96 -6.20 0.69
C THR A 93 8.25 -5.07 -0.06
N PHE A 94 7.78 -4.03 0.64
CA PHE A 94 7.17 -2.86 0.02
C PHE A 94 8.23 -1.99 -0.65
N VAL A 95 9.34 -1.74 0.03
CA VAL A 95 10.43 -0.89 -0.47
C VAL A 95 11.00 -1.44 -1.78
N ASP A 96 11.30 -2.74 -1.83
CA ASP A 96 11.79 -3.41 -3.03
C ASP A 96 10.76 -3.40 -4.16
N PHE A 97 9.49 -3.66 -3.83
CA PHE A 97 8.41 -3.62 -4.80
C PHE A 97 8.31 -2.23 -5.45
N PHE A 98 8.36 -1.16 -4.66
CA PHE A 98 8.29 0.21 -5.18
C PHE A 98 9.54 0.60 -5.95
N TYR A 99 10.72 0.23 -5.48
CA TYR A 99 11.98 0.47 -6.20
C TYR A 99 11.94 -0.16 -7.59
N VAL A 100 11.60 -1.45 -7.69
CA VAL A 100 11.51 -2.17 -8.97
C VAL A 100 10.47 -1.52 -9.87
N ASN A 101 9.26 -1.28 -9.38
CA ASN A 101 8.19 -0.71 -10.21
C ASN A 101 8.46 0.73 -10.67
N ALA A 102 9.24 1.50 -9.91
CA ALA A 102 9.62 2.86 -10.28
C ALA A 102 10.77 2.93 -11.31
N THR A 103 11.53 1.85 -11.48
CA THR A 103 12.76 1.80 -12.29
C THR A 103 12.61 1.01 -13.59
N VAL A 104 11.79 -0.05 -13.62
CA VAL A 104 11.60 -0.87 -14.84
C VAL A 104 10.80 -0.16 -15.92
N SER A 105 11.10 -0.38 -17.21
CA SER A 105 10.51 0.36 -18.32
C SER A 105 9.02 0.06 -18.57
N TRP A 106 8.58 -1.18 -18.40
CA TRP A 106 7.23 -1.65 -18.76
C TRP A 106 6.11 -1.35 -17.74
N VAL A 107 6.43 -0.71 -16.60
CA VAL A 107 5.40 -0.29 -15.64
C VAL A 107 4.75 1.02 -16.08
N ASP A 108 3.45 1.14 -15.82
CA ASP A 108 2.63 2.31 -16.14
C ASP A 108 3.23 3.62 -15.63
N VAL A 109 3.27 4.64 -16.51
CA VAL A 109 3.92 5.93 -16.23
C VAL A 109 3.22 6.69 -15.09
N THR A 110 1.89 6.59 -15.00
CA THR A 110 1.11 7.24 -13.93
C THR A 110 1.40 6.60 -12.59
N PHE A 111 1.45 5.27 -12.54
CA PHE A 111 1.80 4.55 -11.32
C PHE A 111 3.24 4.85 -10.88
N LYS A 112 4.20 4.90 -11.80
CA LYS A 112 5.58 5.33 -11.50
C LYS A 112 5.63 6.72 -10.89
N ALA A 113 4.94 7.70 -11.49
CA ALA A 113 4.92 9.06 -10.98
C ALA A 113 4.36 9.12 -9.55
N LYS A 114 3.33 8.31 -9.25
CA LYS A 114 2.75 8.19 -7.91
C LYS A 114 3.71 7.54 -6.91
N ILE A 115 4.45 6.49 -7.29
CA ILE A 115 5.48 5.89 -6.44
C ILE A 115 6.56 6.92 -6.08
N ILE A 116 7.06 7.67 -7.06
CA ILE A 116 8.10 8.69 -6.81
C ILE A 116 7.58 9.77 -5.85
N LYS A 117 6.35 10.23 -6.06
CA LYS A 117 5.72 11.24 -5.18
C LYS A 117 5.56 10.70 -3.76
N ALA A 118 5.13 9.46 -3.60
CA ALA A 118 5.01 8.81 -2.29
C ALA A 118 6.40 8.65 -1.63
N ALA A 119 7.40 8.19 -2.37
CA ALA A 119 8.77 8.07 -1.85
C ALA A 119 9.36 9.43 -1.44
N GLN A 120 9.07 10.50 -2.18
CA GLN A 120 9.49 11.86 -1.82
C GLN A 120 8.80 12.33 -0.53
N HIS A 121 7.51 12.05 -0.38
CA HIS A 121 6.76 12.31 0.86
C HIS A 121 7.39 11.57 2.04
N TRP A 122 7.60 10.26 1.92
CA TRP A 122 8.22 9.45 2.98
C TRP A 122 9.64 9.88 3.32
N GLN A 123 10.43 10.32 2.33
CA GLN A 123 11.72 10.92 2.58
C GLN A 123 11.61 12.16 3.46
N ASN A 124 10.65 13.05 3.19
CA ASN A 124 10.52 14.30 3.94
C ASN A 124 9.97 14.06 5.35
N GLU A 125 8.97 13.20 5.46
CA GLU A 125 8.27 12.92 6.71
C GLU A 125 9.16 12.15 7.69
N TYR A 126 9.77 11.05 7.25
CA TYR A 126 10.47 10.12 8.14
C TYR A 126 12.00 10.32 8.12
N LYS A 127 12.47 11.49 7.69
CA LYS A 127 13.90 11.80 7.65
C LYS A 127 14.48 11.78 9.06
N GLY A 128 15.46 10.91 9.28
CA GLY A 128 16.17 10.83 10.56
C GLY A 128 15.57 9.83 11.55
N GLU A 129 14.48 9.16 11.20
CA GLU A 129 13.97 8.02 11.97
C GLU A 129 14.67 6.73 11.51
N GLU A 130 15.44 6.12 12.41
CA GLU A 130 16.26 4.94 12.09
C GLU A 130 15.42 3.76 11.57
N SER A 131 14.25 3.52 12.16
CA SER A 131 13.33 2.46 11.74
C SER A 131 12.69 2.69 10.37
N PHE A 132 12.77 3.90 9.81
CA PHE A 132 12.17 4.26 8.53
C PHE A 132 13.18 4.51 7.43
N VAL A 133 14.48 4.32 7.69
CA VAL A 133 15.55 4.47 6.69
C VAL A 133 15.23 3.78 5.35
N PRO A 134 14.70 2.55 5.30
CA PRO A 134 14.35 1.90 4.03
C PRO A 134 13.34 2.71 3.19
N ALA A 135 12.30 3.24 3.81
CA ALA A 135 11.29 4.05 3.14
C ALA A 135 11.81 5.46 2.81
N ALA A 136 12.52 6.09 3.75
CA ALA A 136 13.02 7.46 3.63
C ALA A 136 14.15 7.61 2.59
N THR A 137 14.89 6.55 2.30
CA THR A 137 15.97 6.55 1.28
C THR A 137 15.49 6.14 -0.12
N LEU A 138 14.28 5.58 -0.24
CA LEU A 138 13.73 5.07 -1.50
C LEU A 138 13.75 6.10 -2.64
N TYR A 139 13.38 7.35 -2.35
CA TYR A 139 13.37 8.41 -3.37
C TYR A 139 14.77 8.64 -3.97
N GLN A 140 15.80 8.72 -3.13
CA GLN A 140 17.18 8.92 -3.60
C GLN A 140 17.67 7.72 -4.40
N ASN A 141 17.31 6.51 -4.00
CA ASN A 141 17.66 5.29 -4.71
C ASN A 141 17.02 5.26 -6.11
N ILE A 142 15.73 5.61 -6.22
CA ILE A 142 15.03 5.71 -7.52
C ILE A 142 15.66 6.78 -8.41
N MET A 143 15.95 7.97 -7.86
CA MET A 143 16.51 9.08 -8.63
C MET A 143 17.94 8.80 -9.09
N SER A 144 18.73 8.08 -8.30
CA SER A 144 20.10 7.67 -8.66
C SER A 144 20.11 6.65 -9.80
N HIS A 145 19.12 5.76 -9.87
CA HIS A 145 18.99 4.79 -10.97
C HIS A 145 18.60 5.44 -12.31
N ARG A 146 17.98 6.63 -12.28
CA ARG A 146 17.50 7.33 -13.48
C ARG A 146 18.55 8.23 -14.13
N ARG A 147 19.65 8.49 -13.43
CA ARG A 147 20.78 9.29 -13.94
C ARG A 147 21.68 8.42 -14.81
#